data_AF-A0A2A8BRL1-F1
#
_entry.id   AF-A0A2A8BRL1-F1
#
_cell.length_a   1.000
_cell.length_b   1.000
_cell.length_c   1.000
_cell.angle_alpha   90.00
_cell.angle_beta   90.00
_cell.angle_gamma   90.00
#
_symmetry.space_group_name_H-M   'P 1'
#
loop_
_entity.id
_entity.type
_entity.pdbx_description
1 polymer ?
#
loop_
_entity_poly.entity_id
_entity_poly.type
_entity_poly.pdbx_seq_one_letter_code
_entity_poly.pdbx_strand_id
1 'polypeptide(L)' 'MKISNKTIEELKKAGWYEGRKIDISENVKFLEERGFEVFESAKKFMEEFGE' A
#
# COMPACT_ATOMS: atom_id res chain seq x y z
N MET A 1 -5.07 14.32 4.81
CA MET A 1 -4.66 13.63 6.06
C MET A 1 -3.46 14.35 6.62
N LYS A 2 -3.43 14.71 7.91
CA LYS A 2 -2.24 15.33 8.52
C LYS A 2 -1.40 14.23 9.16
N ILE A 3 -0.41 13.74 8.43
CA ILE A 3 0.54 12.74 8.92
C ILE A 3 1.55 13.45 9.82
N SER A 4 1.88 12.87 10.97
CA SER A 4 2.86 13.47 11.87
C SER A 4 4.28 13.36 11.29
N ASN A 5 5.16 14.29 11.63
CA ASN A 5 6.56 14.23 11.21
C ASN A 5 7.22 12.91 11.64
N LYS A 6 6.92 12.44 12.86
CA LYS A 6 7.39 11.14 13.37
C LYS A 6 6.94 9.98 12.47
N THR A 7 5.68 9.99 12.02
CA THR A 7 5.17 8.94 11.12
C THR A 7 5.90 8.97 9.77
N ILE A 8 6.16 10.16 9.21
CA ILE A 8 6.91 10.30 7.95
C ILE A 8 8.34 9.77 8.11
N GLU A 9 9.00 10.06 9.23
CA GLU A 9 10.35 9.56 9.53
C GLU A 9 10.39 8.03 9.59
N GLU A 10 9.45 7.40 10.29
CA GLU A 10 9.39 5.93 10.37
C GLU A 10 9.08 5.29 9.02
N LEU A 11 8.18 5.88 8.23
CA LEU A 11 7.91 5.42 6.85
C LEU A 11 9.18 5.47 6.00
N LYS A 12 9.92 6.59 6.03
CA LYS A 12 11.19 6.72 5.29
C LYS A 12 12.25 5.73 5.75
N LYS A 13 12.35 5.45 7.06
CA LYS A 13 13.26 4.41 7.60
C LYS A 13 12.89 3.01 7.11
N ALA A 14 11.60 2.75 6.90
CA ALA A 14 11.11 1.50 6.32
C ALA A 14 11.23 1.43 4.78
N GLY A 15 11.82 2.44 4.13
CA GLY A 15 12.03 2.48 2.68
C GLY A 15 10.88 3.11 1.88
N TRP A 16 9.85 3.63 2.54
CA TRP A 16 8.75 4.33 1.88
C TRP A 16 9.17 5.74 1.42
N TYR A 17 8.60 6.20 0.31
CA TYR A 17 8.77 7.56 -0.21
C TYR A 17 7.45 8.09 -0.79
N GLU A 18 7.30 9.42 -0.80
CA GLU A 18 6.09 10.07 -1.29
C GLU A 18 5.87 9.80 -2.78
N GLY A 19 4.63 9.44 -3.15
CA GLY A 19 4.27 9.08 -4.52
C GLY A 19 4.73 7.68 -4.95
N ARG A 20 5.17 6.82 -4.00
CA ARG A 20 5.43 5.40 -4.26
C ARG A 20 4.18 4.74 -4.88
N LYS A 21 4.43 3.93 -5.90
CA LYS A 21 3.41 3.11 -6.57
C LYS A 21 4.02 1.78 -6.98
N ILE A 22 3.76 0.73 -6.21
CA ILE A 22 4.23 -0.63 -6.50
C ILE A 22 3.19 -1.42 -7.30
N ASP A 23 3.67 -2.43 -8.04
CA ASP A 23 2.78 -3.38 -8.69
C ASP A 23 2.17 -4.32 -7.65
N ILE A 24 0.84 -4.37 -7.60
CA ILE A 24 0.06 -5.20 -6.67
C ILE A 24 -0.71 -6.32 -7.36
N SER A 25 -0.45 -6.57 -8.65
CA SER A 25 -1.25 -7.50 -9.48
C SER A 25 -1.32 -8.91 -8.89
N GLU A 26 -0.19 -9.43 -8.39
CA GLU A 26 -0.14 -10.75 -7.74
C GLU A 26 -0.89 -10.78 -6.39
N ASN A 27 -0.85 -9.69 -5.62
CA ASN A 27 -1.59 -9.59 -4.36
C ASN A 27 -3.10 -9.59 -4.61
N VAL A 28 -3.55 -8.81 -5.61
CA VAL A 28 -4.97 -8.75 -6.00
C VAL A 28 -5.44 -10.11 -6.47
N LYS A 29 -4.69 -10.72 -7.40
CA LYS A 29 -4.98 -12.06 -7.93
C LYS A 29 -5.08 -13.10 -6.81
N PHE A 30 -4.12 -13.13 -5.90
CA PHE A 30 -4.11 -14.08 -4.77
C PHE A 30 -5.36 -13.94 -3.87
N LEU A 31 -5.82 -12.72 -3.61
CA LEU A 31 -7.00 -12.47 -2.79
C LEU A 31 -8.29 -12.84 -3.52
N GLU A 32 -8.42 -12.45 -4.79
CA GLU A 32 -9.60 -12.73 -5.61
C GLU A 32 -9.77 -14.23 -5.90
N GLU A 33 -8.67 -14.96 -6.13
CA GLU A 33 -8.69 -16.42 -6.28
C GLU A 33 -9.19 -17.15 -5.01
N ARG A 34 -9.14 -16.49 -3.85
CA ARG A 34 -9.66 -17.01 -2.57
C ARG A 34 -11.08 -16.53 -2.26
N GLY A 35 -11.72 -15.83 -3.19
CA GLY A 35 -13.09 -15.35 -3.07
C GLY A 35 -13.23 -14.02 -2.32
N PHE A 36 -12.14 -13.27 -2.12
CA PHE A 36 -12.20 -11.92 -1.54
C PHE A 36 -12.29 -10.86 -2.62
N GLU A 37 -13.19 -9.89 -2.45
CA GLU A 37 -13.19 -8.68 -3.26
C GLU A 37 -12.14 -7.70 -2.74
N VAL A 38 -11.23 -7.24 -3.62
CA VAL A 38 -10.26 -6.21 -3.27
C VAL A 38 -10.78 -4.85 -3.70
N PHE A 39 -11.25 -4.06 -2.74
CA PHE A 39 -11.77 -2.72 -3.01
C PHE A 39 -10.68 -1.76 -3.52
N GLU A 40 -11.08 -0.77 -4.32
CA GLU A 40 -10.18 0.25 -4.85
C GLU A 40 -9.41 1.03 -3.77
N SER A 41 -10.01 1.24 -2.59
CA SER A 41 -9.31 1.86 -1.45
C SER A 41 -8.16 0.99 -0.93
N ALA A 42 -8.35 -0.33 -0.89
CA ALA A 42 -7.31 -1.28 -0.50
C ALA A 42 -6.22 -1.36 -1.57
N LYS A 43 -6.59 -1.36 -2.86
CA LYS A 43 -5.61 -1.31 -3.96
C LYS A 43 -4.71 -0.08 -3.84
N LYS A 44 -5.27 1.12 -3.72
CA LYS A 44 -4.51 2.36 -3.55
C LYS A 44 -3.61 2.33 -2.31
N PHE A 45 -4.10 1.78 -1.20
CA PHE A 45 -3.29 1.62 0.00
C PHE A 45 -2.11 0.68 -0.23
N MET A 46 -2.32 -0.48 -0.87
CA MET A 46 -1.24 -1.43 -1.16
C MET A 46 -0.25 -0.88 -2.19
N GLU A 47 -0.72 -0.16 -3.21
CA GLU A 47 0.15 0.51 -4.19
C GLU A 47 1.12 1.50 -3.50
N GLU A 48 0.67 2.20 -2.46
CA GLU A 48 1.48 3.21 -1.78
C GLU A 48 2.30 2.65 -0.60
N PHE A 49 1.75 1.71 0.16
CA PHE A 49 2.30 1.24 1.44
C PHE A 49 2.58 -0.26 1.51
N GLY A 50 2.32 -1.02 0.45
CA GLY A 50 2.62 -2.46 0.39
C GLY A 50 4.12 -2.78 0.40
N GLU A 51 4.46 -4.06 0.47
CA GLU A 51 5.87 -4.50 0.48
C GLU A 51 6.52 -4.39 -0.90
#